data_AF-A0A285N5P9-F1
#
_entry.id   AF-A0A285N5P9-F1
#
_cell.length_a   1.000
_cell.length_b   1.000
_cell.length_c   1.000
_cell.angle_alpha   90.00
_cell.angle_beta   90.00
_cell.angle_gamma   90.00
#
_symmetry.space_group_name_H-M   'P 1'
#
loop_
_entity.id
_entity.type
_entity.pdbx_description
1 polymer ?
#
loop_
_entity_poly.entity_id
_entity_poly.type
_entity_poly.pdbx_seq_one_letter_code
_entity_poly.pdbx_strand_id
1 'polypeptide(L)'
;MELSERIARRLETTTSGGLVVDESALNPAVHLPEPVGRGSVMEQILDALDPVFDGECPDDLAVCGPRGSGKSAILTALFAQLNESLGRSDNSIWTSTRGSGDATAQFAYVDARRADSEFQYYHAILDTVSHNPVPRRGVGTDELRERLADVVAEHSSAIVVAVDHLSETDDGVADVRSLLEPVAAGTALVIVGEEPRDDWDGRTVEVPAYRSHALVDLLTERGSYGLTNGALAHDDARRIADWADGDAHDALAALFGAAISADRDGADRIRERDVDVGIDAVPDNCAQIGQVLALPENRRTVLSELLRVDGHERPISDAAEAVGERTDLSPSTVQRYLYELAEVGLLSRKAIEGDCGNGRTPTRVVPQFPTLVFERLEQRSRL
;
A
#
# COMPACT_ATOMS: atom_id res chain seq x y z
N MET A 1 -14.35 13.41 -6.50
CA MET A 1 -15.14 13.42 -5.23
C MET A 1 -16.44 14.21 -5.41
N GLU A 2 -17.57 13.61 -5.02
CA GLU A 2 -18.90 14.24 -5.05
C GLU A 2 -19.02 15.38 -4.02
N LEU A 3 -19.81 16.41 -4.34
CA LEU A 3 -20.01 17.61 -3.49
C LEU A 3 -20.60 17.25 -2.10
N SER A 4 -21.34 16.16 -2.02
CA SER A 4 -22.01 15.64 -0.82
C SER A 4 -21.04 15.18 0.27
N GLU A 5 -19.95 14.49 -0.08
CA GLU A 5 -18.91 14.09 0.88
C GLU A 5 -18.19 15.31 1.47
N ARG A 6 -17.93 16.33 0.64
CA ARG A 6 -17.32 17.60 1.08
C ARG A 6 -18.21 18.34 2.09
N ILE A 7 -19.54 18.23 1.97
CA ILE A 7 -20.50 18.88 2.85
C ILE A 7 -20.68 18.11 4.16
N ALA A 8 -20.82 16.77 4.11
CA ALA A 8 -20.97 15.93 5.30
C ALA A 8 -19.77 16.11 6.27
N ARG A 9 -18.55 16.16 5.71
CA ARG A 9 -17.33 16.32 6.51
C ARG A 9 -17.20 17.69 7.17
N ARG A 10 -17.74 18.75 6.57
CA ARG A 10 -17.76 20.10 7.17
C ARG A 10 -18.70 20.21 8.37
N LEU A 11 -19.65 19.29 8.50
CA LEU A 11 -20.54 19.22 9.66
C LEU A 11 -19.87 18.46 10.82
N GLU A 12 -19.11 17.41 10.53
CA GLU A 12 -18.39 16.59 11.53
C GLU A 12 -17.21 17.32 12.19
N THR A 13 -16.54 18.22 11.46
CA THR A 13 -15.40 19.02 11.96
C THR A 13 -15.72 19.92 13.15
N THR A 14 -17.00 20.15 13.44
CA THR A 14 -17.44 20.96 14.59
C THR A 14 -17.34 20.21 15.92
N THR A 15 -17.09 18.89 15.93
CA THR A 15 -17.32 18.03 17.10
C THR A 15 -16.04 17.38 17.69
N SER A 16 -14.93 17.32 16.96
CA SER A 16 -13.67 16.72 17.41
C SER A 16 -12.52 17.73 17.31
N GLY A 17 -12.07 18.27 18.44
CA GLY A 17 -11.13 19.40 18.52
C GLY A 17 -9.64 19.04 18.31
N GLY A 18 -9.30 18.29 17.25
CA GLY A 18 -7.91 17.96 16.88
C GLY A 18 -7.51 18.55 15.53
N LEU A 19 -6.21 18.65 15.27
CA LEU A 19 -5.64 19.10 13.99
C LEU A 19 -5.90 18.10 12.85
N VAL A 20 -5.88 16.80 13.17
CA VAL A 20 -6.12 15.71 12.23
C VAL A 20 -7.61 15.37 12.22
N VAL A 21 -8.24 15.60 11.06
CA VAL A 21 -9.66 15.35 10.81
C VAL A 21 -9.88 13.92 10.30
N ASP A 22 -9.02 13.48 9.38
CA ASP A 22 -9.10 12.16 8.76
C ASP A 22 -7.70 11.58 8.55
N GLU A 23 -7.36 10.59 9.37
CA GLU A 23 -6.07 9.89 9.29
C GLU A 23 -5.94 9.05 8.02
N SER A 24 -7.04 8.54 7.47
CA SER A 24 -6.99 7.74 6.23
C SER A 24 -6.56 8.59 5.03
N ALA A 25 -6.90 9.88 5.06
CA ALA A 25 -6.46 10.86 4.09
C ALA A 25 -5.00 11.28 4.23
N LEU A 26 -4.32 10.97 5.34
CA LEU A 26 -2.88 11.19 5.51
C LEU A 26 -2.06 9.91 5.40
N ASN A 27 -2.67 8.75 5.66
CA ASN A 27 -2.00 7.45 5.65
C ASN A 27 -1.39 7.14 4.27
N PRO A 28 -0.06 6.95 4.16
CA PRO A 28 0.61 6.63 2.89
C PRO A 28 0.12 5.33 2.23
N ALA A 29 -0.42 4.38 3.00
CA ALA A 29 -0.95 3.11 2.49
C ALA A 29 -2.39 3.20 1.97
N VAL A 30 -3.03 4.37 2.03
CA VAL A 30 -4.39 4.59 1.52
C VAL A 30 -4.31 5.39 0.23
N HIS A 31 -4.90 4.86 -0.84
CA HIS A 31 -4.89 5.48 -2.16
C HIS A 31 -6.19 6.25 -2.42
N LEU A 32 -6.06 7.44 -3.01
CA LEU A 32 -7.20 8.23 -3.46
C LEU A 32 -7.77 7.63 -4.75
N PRO A 33 -9.09 7.77 -5.01
CA PRO A 33 -9.70 7.30 -6.24
C PRO A 33 -9.19 8.06 -7.48
N GLU A 34 -8.61 9.24 -7.30
CA GLU A 34 -7.97 10.04 -8.35
C GLU A 34 -6.52 10.35 -7.93
N PRO A 35 -5.51 9.63 -8.47
CA PRO A 35 -4.11 9.87 -8.15
C PRO A 35 -3.62 11.22 -8.68
N VAL A 36 -3.09 12.06 -7.78
CA VAL A 36 -2.63 13.40 -8.12
C VAL A 36 -1.40 13.36 -9.04
N GLY A 37 -1.41 14.14 -10.13
CA GLY A 37 -0.25 14.33 -11.00
C GLY A 37 0.14 13.11 -11.85
N ARG A 38 -0.73 12.10 -11.98
CA ARG A 38 -0.42 10.84 -12.68
C ARG A 38 -1.21 10.59 -13.98
N GLY A 39 -1.93 11.58 -14.47
CA GLY A 39 -2.75 11.45 -15.69
C GLY A 39 -2.00 10.87 -16.90
N SER A 40 -0.81 11.37 -17.23
CA SER A 40 -0.07 10.86 -18.41
C SER A 40 0.38 9.40 -18.29
N VAL A 41 0.58 8.89 -17.07
CA VAL A 41 0.91 7.48 -16.84
C VAL A 41 -0.35 6.63 -16.90
N MET A 42 -1.46 7.14 -16.36
CA MET A 42 -2.77 6.48 -16.48
C MET A 42 -3.14 6.27 -17.95
N GLU A 43 -3.00 7.28 -18.81
CA GLU A 43 -3.24 7.14 -20.25
C GLU A 43 -2.34 6.06 -20.89
N GLN A 44 -1.05 6.00 -20.54
CA GLN A 44 -0.15 4.96 -21.07
C GLN A 44 -0.55 3.53 -20.66
N ILE A 45 -1.11 3.37 -19.45
CA ILE A 45 -1.65 2.09 -18.99
C ILE A 45 -2.96 1.79 -19.71
N LEU A 46 -3.84 2.78 -19.91
CA LEU A 46 -5.05 2.62 -20.72
C LEU A 46 -4.71 2.19 -22.15
N ASP A 47 -3.76 2.85 -22.81
CA ASP A 47 -3.25 2.47 -24.15
C ASP A 47 -2.66 1.05 -24.19
N ALA A 48 -2.26 0.49 -23.04
CA ALA A 48 -1.80 -0.90 -22.93
C ALA A 48 -2.95 -1.89 -22.72
N LEU A 49 -4.01 -1.43 -22.06
CA LEU A 49 -5.20 -2.20 -21.80
C LEU A 49 -6.27 -2.01 -22.89
N ASP A 50 -6.07 -1.15 -23.89
CA ASP A 50 -7.00 -0.86 -24.99
C ASP A 50 -7.76 -2.08 -25.55
N PRO A 51 -7.13 -3.26 -25.78
CA PRO A 51 -7.83 -4.45 -26.26
C PRO A 51 -9.07 -4.84 -25.43
N VAL A 52 -9.09 -4.53 -24.13
CA VAL A 52 -10.23 -4.82 -23.25
C VAL A 52 -11.51 -4.12 -23.68
N PHE A 53 -11.41 -2.95 -24.32
CA PHE A 53 -12.55 -2.17 -24.80
C PHE A 53 -13.15 -2.74 -26.10
N ASP A 54 -12.40 -3.58 -26.80
CA ASP A 54 -12.86 -4.33 -27.96
C ASP A 54 -13.29 -5.78 -27.58
N GLY A 55 -13.26 -6.13 -26.29
CA GLY A 55 -13.59 -7.46 -25.79
C GLY A 55 -12.46 -8.48 -25.97
N GLU A 56 -11.24 -8.02 -26.26
CA GLU A 56 -10.06 -8.86 -26.43
C GLU A 56 -9.23 -8.91 -25.13
N CYS A 57 -8.46 -9.98 -24.95
CA CYS A 57 -7.51 -10.08 -23.84
C CYS A 57 -6.25 -9.26 -24.17
N PRO A 58 -5.85 -8.28 -23.35
CA PRO A 58 -4.63 -7.53 -23.59
C PRO A 58 -3.40 -8.39 -23.35
N ASP A 59 -2.26 -7.97 -23.90
CA ASP A 59 -0.97 -8.57 -23.57
C ASP A 59 -0.57 -8.28 -22.12
N ASP A 60 0.31 -9.12 -21.57
CA ASP A 60 0.89 -8.91 -20.25
C ASP A 60 1.66 -7.58 -20.17
N LEU A 61 1.54 -6.90 -19.02
CA LEU A 61 2.09 -5.57 -18.79
C LEU A 61 2.94 -5.52 -17.50
N ALA A 62 4.12 -4.89 -17.56
CA ALA A 62 4.87 -4.52 -16.37
C ALA A 62 4.71 -3.03 -16.09
N VAL A 63 4.42 -2.67 -14.84
CA VAL A 63 4.37 -1.28 -14.35
C VAL A 63 5.52 -1.09 -13.37
N CYS A 64 6.56 -0.39 -13.82
CA CYS A 64 7.83 -0.26 -13.10
C CYS A 64 8.08 1.20 -12.69
N GLY A 65 8.87 1.41 -11.64
CA GLY A 65 9.25 2.76 -11.21
C GLY A 65 9.67 2.78 -9.75
N PRO A 66 10.37 3.83 -9.28
CA PRO A 66 10.92 3.87 -7.94
C PRO A 66 9.85 3.77 -6.85
N ARG A 67 10.29 3.46 -5.63
CA ARG A 67 9.44 3.55 -4.44
C ARG A 67 8.79 4.94 -4.35
N GLY A 68 7.54 4.96 -3.88
CA GLY A 68 6.79 6.20 -3.75
C GLY A 68 6.37 6.87 -5.07
N SER A 69 6.61 6.28 -6.24
CA SER A 69 6.16 6.86 -7.52
C SER A 69 4.65 6.76 -7.77
N GLY A 70 3.90 6.04 -6.92
CA GLY A 70 2.44 5.95 -7.00
C GLY A 70 1.90 4.82 -7.87
N LYS A 71 2.71 3.80 -8.20
CA LYS A 71 2.30 2.61 -8.98
C LYS A 71 1.01 1.97 -8.46
N SER A 72 0.99 1.60 -7.17
CA SER A 72 -0.14 0.97 -6.50
C SER A 72 -1.38 1.88 -6.49
N ALA A 73 -1.18 3.18 -6.29
CA ALA A 73 -2.26 4.17 -6.31
C ALA A 73 -2.89 4.30 -7.71
N ILE A 74 -2.08 4.31 -8.76
CA ILE A 74 -2.53 4.35 -10.15
C ILE A 74 -3.36 3.12 -10.48
N LEU A 75 -2.82 1.91 -10.25
CA LEU A 75 -3.50 0.67 -10.62
C LEU A 75 -4.77 0.44 -9.81
N THR A 76 -4.73 0.67 -8.49
CA THR A 76 -5.91 0.53 -7.64
C THR A 76 -7.03 1.48 -8.10
N ALA A 77 -6.71 2.75 -8.39
CA ALA A 77 -7.68 3.72 -8.85
C ALA A 77 -8.23 3.37 -10.24
N LEU A 78 -7.35 3.02 -11.18
CA LEU A 78 -7.72 2.68 -12.55
C LEU A 78 -8.62 1.44 -12.60
N PHE A 79 -8.25 0.37 -11.88
CA PHE A 79 -8.99 -0.89 -11.87
C PHE A 79 -10.36 -0.71 -11.21
N ALA A 80 -10.43 0.06 -10.13
CA ALA A 80 -11.70 0.40 -9.50
C ALA A 80 -12.63 1.17 -10.47
N GLN A 81 -12.12 2.21 -11.15
CA GLN A 81 -12.91 3.00 -12.11
C GLN A 81 -13.34 2.19 -13.33
N LEU A 82 -12.47 1.32 -13.86
CA LEU A 82 -12.78 0.44 -14.99
C LEU A 82 -13.87 -0.57 -14.63
N ASN A 83 -13.77 -1.23 -13.48
CA ASN A 83 -14.83 -2.13 -13.00
C ASN A 83 -16.16 -1.40 -12.80
N GLU A 84 -16.13 -0.16 -12.29
CA GLU A 84 -17.32 0.66 -12.09
C GLU A 84 -17.98 1.11 -13.40
N SER A 85 -17.17 1.30 -14.45
CA SER A 85 -17.62 1.78 -15.76
C SER A 85 -18.11 0.64 -16.65
N LEU A 86 -17.34 -0.45 -16.71
CA LEU A 86 -17.63 -1.62 -17.54
C LEU A 86 -18.67 -2.54 -16.89
N GLY A 87 -18.66 -2.67 -15.55
CA GLY A 87 -19.68 -3.44 -14.82
C GLY A 87 -21.08 -2.82 -14.83
N ARG A 88 -21.24 -1.55 -15.23
CA ARG A 88 -22.57 -0.92 -15.44
C ARG A 88 -23.20 -1.29 -16.78
N SER A 89 -22.39 -1.66 -17.77
CA SER A 89 -22.86 -2.02 -19.12
C SER A 89 -23.69 -3.31 -19.11
N ASP A 90 -23.43 -4.23 -18.17
CA ASP A 90 -24.20 -5.47 -17.95
C ASP A 90 -25.68 -5.23 -17.59
N ASN A 91 -26.04 -4.04 -17.12
CA ASN A 91 -27.41 -3.69 -16.73
C ASN A 91 -28.17 -2.87 -17.79
N SER A 92 -27.58 -2.67 -18.98
CA SER A 92 -28.23 -1.88 -20.03
C SER A 92 -29.22 -2.73 -20.86
N ILE A 93 -30.46 -2.24 -20.92
CA ILE A 93 -31.60 -2.91 -21.55
C ILE A 93 -31.31 -3.15 -23.04
N TRP A 94 -31.34 -4.43 -23.44
CA TRP A 94 -31.31 -4.91 -24.83
C TRP A 94 -32.27 -4.11 -25.71
N THR A 95 -31.75 -3.12 -26.44
CA THR A 95 -32.46 -2.52 -27.57
C THR A 95 -31.75 -2.91 -28.84
N SER A 96 -32.52 -3.56 -29.73
CA SER A 96 -32.04 -4.20 -30.94
C SER A 96 -31.58 -3.19 -31.98
N THR A 97 -30.39 -2.63 -31.82
CA THR A 97 -29.69 -1.91 -32.88
C THR A 97 -28.19 -2.19 -32.76
N ARG A 98 -27.66 -2.88 -33.78
CA ARG A 98 -26.28 -3.35 -33.89
C ARG A 98 -25.24 -2.25 -33.60
N GLY A 99 -24.21 -2.58 -32.82
CA GLY A 99 -22.94 -1.87 -32.78
C GLY A 99 -22.09 -2.25 -31.57
N SER A 100 -21.11 -3.13 -31.79
CA SER A 100 -20.04 -3.55 -30.87
C SER A 100 -20.47 -4.40 -29.67
N GLY A 101 -19.71 -5.47 -29.37
CA GLY A 101 -19.95 -6.28 -28.18
C GLY A 101 -19.78 -5.41 -26.93
N ASP A 102 -20.64 -5.57 -25.93
CA ASP A 102 -20.43 -4.91 -24.65
C ASP A 102 -19.09 -5.41 -24.08
N ALA A 103 -18.12 -4.51 -23.95
CA ALA A 103 -16.83 -4.81 -23.34
C ALA A 103 -17.06 -5.09 -21.85
N THR A 104 -17.06 -6.36 -21.46
CA THR A 104 -17.32 -6.80 -20.07
C THR A 104 -16.03 -7.23 -19.36
N ALA A 105 -14.91 -6.52 -19.57
CA ALA A 105 -13.65 -6.88 -18.91
C ALA A 105 -13.70 -6.64 -17.39
N GLN A 106 -13.03 -7.50 -16.62
CA GLN A 106 -12.94 -7.40 -15.17
C GLN A 106 -11.48 -7.21 -14.74
N PHE A 107 -11.28 -6.45 -13.66
CA PHE A 107 -9.96 -6.03 -13.22
C PHE A 107 -9.75 -6.42 -11.75
N ALA A 108 -8.81 -7.32 -11.47
CA ALA A 108 -8.49 -7.76 -10.12
C ALA A 108 -7.14 -7.18 -9.68
N TYR A 109 -7.07 -6.66 -8.45
CA TYR A 109 -5.82 -6.19 -7.86
C TYR A 109 -5.44 -7.07 -6.66
N VAL A 110 -4.23 -7.62 -6.69
CA VAL A 110 -3.68 -8.52 -5.67
C VAL A 110 -2.43 -7.88 -5.08
N ASP A 111 -2.44 -7.64 -3.77
CA ASP A 111 -1.27 -7.22 -3.01
C ASP A 111 -0.56 -8.48 -2.47
N ALA A 112 0.61 -8.82 -3.03
CA ALA A 112 1.35 -10.03 -2.65
C ALA A 112 1.74 -10.06 -1.17
N ARG A 113 1.85 -8.89 -0.52
CA ARG A 113 2.11 -8.80 0.94
C ARG A 113 0.98 -9.39 1.78
N ARG A 114 -0.22 -9.51 1.21
CA ARG A 114 -1.44 -10.04 1.85
C ARG A 114 -1.90 -11.37 1.27
N ALA A 115 -1.27 -11.85 0.21
CA ALA A 115 -1.60 -13.09 -0.47
C ALA A 115 -0.41 -14.05 -0.38
N ASP A 116 -0.18 -14.60 0.81
CA ASP A 116 0.99 -15.43 1.14
C ASP A 116 0.81 -16.94 0.81
N SER A 117 -0.26 -17.27 0.10
CA SER A 117 -0.59 -18.65 -0.30
C SER A 117 -1.48 -18.66 -1.53
N GLU A 118 -1.45 -19.75 -2.30
CA GLU A 118 -2.34 -19.93 -3.46
C GLU A 118 -3.82 -19.68 -3.10
N PHE A 119 -4.25 -20.14 -1.92
CA PHE A 119 -5.60 -19.94 -1.43
C PHE A 119 -5.97 -18.45 -1.35
N GLN A 120 -5.12 -17.64 -0.72
CA GLN A 120 -5.36 -16.20 -0.58
C GLN A 120 -5.27 -15.48 -1.93
N TYR A 121 -4.40 -15.95 -2.82
CA TYR A 121 -4.28 -15.42 -4.18
C TYR A 121 -5.58 -15.60 -4.96
N TYR A 122 -6.09 -16.84 -5.07
CA TYR A 122 -7.37 -17.09 -5.74
C TYR A 122 -8.53 -16.37 -5.05
N HIS A 123 -8.52 -16.30 -3.72
CA HIS A 123 -9.55 -15.58 -2.97
C HIS A 123 -9.55 -14.07 -3.27
N ALA A 124 -8.37 -13.44 -3.37
CA ALA A 124 -8.25 -12.02 -3.69
C ALA A 124 -8.77 -11.70 -5.11
N ILE A 125 -8.48 -12.57 -6.07
CA ILE A 125 -9.02 -12.44 -7.44
C ILE A 125 -10.54 -12.61 -7.42
N LEU A 126 -11.03 -13.72 -6.87
CA LEU A 126 -12.46 -14.07 -6.85
C LEU A 126 -13.32 -13.07 -6.07
N ASP A 127 -12.81 -12.44 -5.02
CA ASP A 127 -13.52 -11.38 -4.28
C ASP A 127 -13.82 -10.16 -5.18
N THR A 128 -13.03 -9.96 -6.24
CA THR A 128 -13.22 -8.86 -7.18
C THR A 128 -14.05 -9.27 -8.40
N VAL A 129 -13.81 -10.47 -8.93
CA VAL A 129 -14.40 -10.91 -10.20
C VAL A 129 -15.71 -11.70 -10.04
N SER A 130 -15.95 -12.30 -8.88
CA SER A 130 -17.15 -13.10 -8.62
C SER A 130 -18.30 -12.25 -8.07
N HIS A 131 -19.50 -12.40 -8.65
CA HIS A 131 -20.71 -11.78 -8.11
C HIS A 131 -21.16 -12.40 -6.77
N ASN A 132 -20.80 -13.66 -6.53
CA ASN A 132 -21.18 -14.38 -5.33
C ASN A 132 -20.06 -14.27 -4.28
N PRO A 133 -20.38 -14.03 -2.99
CA PRO A 133 -19.38 -14.02 -1.94
C PRO A 133 -18.53 -15.29 -1.95
N VAL A 134 -17.21 -15.14 -1.79
CA VAL A 134 -16.28 -16.26 -1.67
C VAL A 134 -16.25 -16.71 -0.20
N PRO A 135 -16.51 -17.99 0.11
CA PRO A 135 -16.43 -18.47 1.48
C PRO A 135 -14.99 -18.41 2.02
N ARG A 136 -14.81 -17.80 3.19
CA ARG A 136 -13.49 -17.70 3.85
C ARG A 136 -13.05 -18.98 4.56
N ARG A 137 -13.94 -19.98 4.70
CA ARG A 137 -13.70 -21.25 5.42
C ARG A 137 -14.47 -22.38 4.76
N GLY A 138 -13.92 -23.59 4.85
CA GLY A 138 -14.58 -24.81 4.38
C GLY A 138 -14.48 -25.06 2.88
N VAL A 139 -13.65 -24.29 2.18
CA VAL A 139 -13.38 -24.39 0.74
C VAL A 139 -11.89 -24.67 0.56
N GLY A 140 -11.55 -25.58 -0.35
CA GLY A 140 -10.15 -25.91 -0.68
C GLY A 140 -9.58 -25.01 -1.78
N THR A 141 -8.25 -24.99 -1.92
CA THR A 141 -7.59 -24.25 -3.01
C THR A 141 -8.04 -24.73 -4.40
N ASP A 142 -8.20 -26.05 -4.58
CA ASP A 142 -8.67 -26.63 -5.85
C ASP A 142 -10.08 -26.15 -6.22
N GLU A 143 -10.97 -26.01 -5.24
CA GLU A 143 -12.33 -25.51 -5.45
C GLU A 143 -12.33 -24.02 -5.83
N LEU A 144 -11.45 -23.20 -5.23
CA LEU A 144 -11.28 -21.81 -5.67
C LEU A 144 -10.71 -21.72 -7.09
N ARG A 145 -9.77 -22.60 -7.44
CA ARG A 145 -9.19 -22.68 -8.78
C ARG A 145 -10.24 -23.07 -9.82
N GLU A 146 -11.04 -24.09 -9.55
CA GLU A 146 -12.16 -24.51 -10.40
C GLU A 146 -13.16 -23.36 -10.56
N ARG A 147 -13.50 -22.67 -9.47
CA ARG A 147 -14.42 -21.52 -9.51
C ARG A 147 -13.87 -20.37 -10.35
N LEU A 148 -12.56 -20.09 -10.32
CA LEU A 148 -11.96 -19.08 -11.20
C LEU A 148 -12.03 -19.52 -12.67
N ALA A 149 -11.78 -20.80 -12.96
CA ALA A 149 -11.91 -21.33 -14.31
C ALA A 149 -13.36 -21.25 -14.82
N ASP A 150 -14.34 -21.53 -13.97
CA ASP A 150 -15.76 -21.37 -14.29
C ASP A 150 -16.10 -19.91 -14.59
N VAL A 151 -15.64 -18.96 -13.77
CA VAL A 151 -15.83 -17.52 -14.03
C VAL A 151 -15.24 -17.15 -15.40
N VAL A 152 -14.00 -17.54 -15.69
CA VAL A 152 -13.36 -17.24 -16.99
C VAL A 152 -14.07 -17.93 -18.16
N ALA A 153 -14.64 -19.12 -17.96
CA ALA A 153 -15.37 -19.84 -19.01
C ALA A 153 -16.79 -19.31 -19.26
N GLU A 154 -17.47 -18.84 -18.21
CA GLU A 154 -18.81 -18.25 -18.29
C GLU A 154 -18.79 -16.86 -18.92
N HIS A 155 -17.72 -16.11 -18.72
CA HIS A 155 -17.54 -14.76 -19.26
C HIS A 155 -16.79 -14.84 -20.59
N SER A 156 -17.30 -14.19 -21.63
CA SER A 156 -16.57 -14.06 -22.91
C SER A 156 -15.51 -12.95 -22.87
N SER A 157 -15.23 -12.39 -21.69
CA SER A 157 -14.40 -11.22 -21.50
C SER A 157 -13.12 -11.51 -20.72
N ALA A 158 -12.12 -10.69 -20.97
CA ALA A 158 -10.82 -10.80 -20.33
C ALA A 158 -10.86 -10.41 -18.86
N ILE A 159 -10.07 -11.11 -18.05
CA ILE A 159 -9.79 -10.73 -16.65
C ILE A 159 -8.33 -10.24 -16.57
N VAL A 160 -8.15 -8.98 -16.24
CA VAL A 160 -6.83 -8.39 -16.03
C VAL A 160 -6.47 -8.48 -14.54
N VAL A 161 -5.39 -9.18 -14.22
CA VAL A 161 -4.93 -9.39 -12.84
C VAL A 161 -3.66 -8.60 -12.59
N ALA A 162 -3.73 -7.56 -11.75
CA ALA A 162 -2.56 -6.83 -11.29
C ALA A 162 -2.01 -7.46 -10.01
N VAL A 163 -0.72 -7.79 -9.99
CA VAL A 163 -0.02 -8.31 -8.83
C VAL A 163 1.08 -7.35 -8.43
N ASP A 164 0.93 -6.77 -7.24
CA ASP A 164 1.85 -5.78 -6.68
C ASP A 164 2.71 -6.37 -5.56
N HIS A 165 3.88 -5.76 -5.32
CA HIS A 165 4.82 -6.08 -4.26
C HIS A 165 5.42 -7.50 -4.29
N LEU A 166 5.49 -8.15 -5.45
CA LEU A 166 6.19 -9.45 -5.59
C LEU A 166 7.69 -9.38 -5.22
N SER A 167 8.30 -8.20 -5.22
CA SER A 167 9.69 -8.04 -4.77
C SER A 167 9.86 -8.17 -3.26
N GLU A 168 8.77 -8.14 -2.51
CA GLU A 168 8.74 -8.29 -1.05
C GLU A 168 8.38 -9.73 -0.62
N THR A 169 8.20 -10.64 -1.58
CA THR A 169 7.86 -12.05 -1.37
C THR A 169 8.95 -12.97 -1.92
N ASP A 170 8.93 -14.23 -1.51
CA ASP A 170 9.78 -15.27 -2.11
C ASP A 170 9.30 -15.69 -3.52
N ASP A 171 8.04 -15.38 -3.86
CA ASP A 171 7.42 -15.72 -5.14
C ASP A 171 7.92 -14.83 -6.29
N GLY A 172 8.14 -15.45 -7.46
CA GLY A 172 8.47 -14.79 -8.72
C GLY A 172 7.29 -14.68 -9.68
N VAL A 173 7.54 -14.07 -10.84
CA VAL A 173 6.53 -13.95 -11.91
C VAL A 173 6.13 -15.33 -12.44
N ALA A 174 7.07 -16.27 -12.51
CA ALA A 174 6.81 -17.64 -12.92
C ALA A 174 5.81 -18.36 -12.00
N ASP A 175 5.88 -18.14 -10.68
CA ASP A 175 4.95 -18.74 -9.72
C ASP A 175 3.53 -18.21 -9.95
N VAL A 176 3.39 -16.89 -10.13
CA VAL A 176 2.12 -16.25 -10.47
C VAL A 176 1.55 -16.74 -11.80
N ARG A 177 2.40 -16.87 -12.83
CA ARG A 177 1.99 -17.43 -14.12
C ARG A 177 1.50 -18.87 -13.98
N SER A 178 2.15 -19.68 -13.14
CA SER A 178 1.71 -21.05 -12.87
C SER A 178 0.33 -21.10 -12.21
N LEU A 179 -0.02 -20.13 -11.36
CA LEU A 179 -1.36 -20.03 -10.77
C LEU A 179 -2.44 -19.69 -11.80
N LEU A 180 -2.09 -18.89 -12.80
CA LEU A 180 -3.02 -18.45 -13.85
C LEU A 180 -3.01 -19.35 -15.10
N GLU A 181 -2.08 -20.30 -15.22
CA GLU A 181 -1.96 -21.21 -16.36
C GLU A 181 -3.29 -21.87 -16.78
N PRO A 182 -4.14 -22.37 -15.85
CA PRO A 182 -5.42 -22.99 -16.21
C PRO A 182 -6.39 -22.05 -16.94
N VAL A 183 -6.22 -20.74 -16.78
CA VAL A 183 -7.09 -19.69 -17.30
C VAL A 183 -6.36 -18.70 -18.21
N ALA A 184 -5.12 -19.01 -18.62
CA ALA A 184 -4.23 -18.08 -19.34
C ALA A 184 -4.81 -17.53 -20.66
N ALA A 185 -5.75 -18.23 -21.30
CA ALA A 185 -6.39 -17.76 -22.52
C ALA A 185 -7.40 -16.60 -22.30
N GLY A 186 -7.88 -16.43 -21.06
CA GLY A 186 -8.85 -15.39 -20.69
C GLY A 186 -8.32 -14.43 -19.62
N THR A 187 -7.04 -14.52 -19.27
CA THR A 187 -6.41 -13.66 -18.27
C THR A 187 -5.20 -12.93 -18.84
N ALA A 188 -5.01 -11.69 -18.41
CA ALA A 188 -3.82 -10.91 -18.67
C ALA A 188 -3.17 -10.53 -17.34
N LEU A 189 -1.84 -10.59 -17.27
CA LEU A 189 -1.09 -10.32 -16.06
C LEU A 189 -0.46 -8.94 -16.09
N VAL A 190 -0.70 -8.15 -15.04
CA VAL A 190 -0.01 -6.89 -14.79
C VAL A 190 0.92 -7.04 -13.60
N ILE A 191 2.24 -7.00 -13.81
CA ILE A 191 3.23 -7.06 -12.72
C ILE A 191 3.66 -5.66 -12.31
N VAL A 192 3.70 -5.40 -11.01
CA VAL A 192 4.13 -4.11 -10.46
C VAL A 192 5.42 -4.27 -9.68
N GLY A 193 6.39 -3.40 -9.92
CA GLY A 193 7.70 -3.49 -9.27
C GLY A 193 8.53 -2.22 -9.39
N GLU A 194 9.73 -2.24 -8.84
CA GLU A 194 10.67 -1.12 -8.98
C GLU A 194 11.34 -1.10 -10.35
N GLU A 195 11.83 -2.26 -10.77
CA GLU A 195 12.46 -2.48 -12.06
C GLU A 195 11.75 -3.63 -12.79
N PRO A 196 11.85 -3.69 -14.13
CA PRO A 196 11.41 -4.85 -14.88
C PRO A 196 12.19 -6.07 -14.39
N ARG A 197 11.51 -7.20 -14.16
CA ARG A 197 12.19 -8.44 -13.78
C ARG A 197 12.97 -9.00 -14.97
N ASP A 198 14.09 -9.68 -14.70
CA ASP A 198 14.97 -10.21 -15.74
C ASP A 198 14.28 -11.20 -16.70
N ASP A 199 13.19 -11.83 -16.25
CA ASP A 199 12.36 -12.78 -17.00
C ASP A 199 11.15 -12.14 -17.71
N TRP A 200 11.04 -10.80 -17.69
CA TRP A 200 9.96 -10.08 -18.34
C TRP A 200 10.28 -9.72 -19.80
N ASP A 201 9.47 -10.21 -20.73
CA ASP A 201 9.60 -9.95 -22.17
C ASP A 201 8.44 -9.13 -22.78
N GLY A 202 7.42 -8.82 -21.96
CA GLY A 202 6.23 -8.07 -22.36
C GLY A 202 6.39 -6.55 -22.38
N ARG A 203 5.28 -5.84 -22.61
CA ARG A 203 5.25 -4.37 -22.58
C ARG A 203 5.58 -3.87 -21.17
N THR A 204 6.29 -2.75 -21.07
CA THR A 204 6.59 -2.09 -19.79
C THR A 204 6.17 -0.63 -19.85
N VAL A 205 5.47 -0.16 -18.82
CA VAL A 205 5.17 1.25 -18.57
C VAL A 205 5.96 1.73 -17.37
N GLU A 206 6.77 2.76 -17.57
CA GLU A 206 7.57 3.38 -16.52
C GLU A 206 6.81 4.50 -15.82
N VAL A 207 6.79 4.44 -14.48
CA VAL A 207 6.21 5.42 -13.58
C VAL A 207 7.35 6.22 -12.95
N PRO A 208 7.64 7.44 -13.44
CA PRO A 208 8.77 8.21 -12.92
C PRO A 208 8.52 8.66 -11.48
N ALA A 209 9.61 8.94 -10.74
CA ALA A 209 9.54 9.66 -9.47
C ALA A 209 8.71 10.94 -9.61
N TYR A 210 8.06 11.36 -8.52
CA TYR A 210 7.29 12.61 -8.58
C TYR A 210 8.22 13.80 -8.82
N ARG A 211 7.73 14.78 -9.60
CA ARG A 211 8.35 16.11 -9.63
C ARG A 211 7.95 16.85 -8.35
N SER A 212 8.83 17.71 -7.82
CA SER A 212 8.57 18.46 -6.57
C SER A 212 7.20 19.16 -6.56
N HIS A 213 6.80 19.87 -7.62
CA HIS A 213 5.47 20.51 -7.66
C HIS A 213 4.30 19.51 -7.56
N ALA A 214 4.41 18.33 -8.19
CA ALA A 214 3.38 17.31 -8.12
C ALA A 214 3.30 16.67 -6.72
N LEU A 215 4.43 16.56 -6.00
CA LEU A 215 4.41 16.20 -4.57
C LEU A 215 3.76 17.28 -3.73
N VAL A 216 4.03 18.56 -3.98
CA VAL A 216 3.37 19.66 -3.26
C VAL A 216 1.85 19.61 -3.46
N ASP A 217 1.40 19.39 -4.69
CA ASP A 217 -0.01 19.24 -5.01
C ASP A 217 -0.60 18.03 -4.28
N LEU A 218 0.09 16.88 -4.28
CA LEU A 218 -0.33 15.68 -3.55
C LEU A 218 -0.47 15.94 -2.04
N LEU A 219 0.54 16.56 -1.42
CA LEU A 219 0.54 16.88 0.01
C LEU A 219 -0.56 17.88 0.37
N THR A 220 -0.77 18.89 -0.48
CA THR A 220 -1.84 19.89 -0.30
C THR A 220 -3.20 19.22 -0.41
N GLU A 221 -3.41 18.37 -1.42
CA GLU A 221 -4.66 17.65 -1.64
C GLU A 221 -4.97 16.71 -0.46
N ARG A 222 -4.02 15.85 -0.08
CA ARG A 222 -4.14 14.93 1.08
C ARG A 222 -4.32 15.69 2.38
N GLY A 223 -3.57 16.79 2.58
CA GLY A 223 -3.72 17.68 3.72
C GLY A 223 -5.10 18.35 3.77
N SER A 224 -5.67 18.76 2.63
CA SER A 224 -7.01 19.33 2.57
C SER A 224 -8.10 18.33 2.99
N TYR A 225 -7.80 17.04 2.88
CA TYR A 225 -8.70 15.96 3.29
C TYR A 225 -8.48 15.52 4.73
N GLY A 226 -7.22 15.45 5.17
CA GLY A 226 -6.85 14.89 6.47
C GLY A 226 -6.67 15.91 7.59
N LEU A 227 -6.54 17.20 7.30
CA LEU A 227 -6.26 18.25 8.28
C LEU A 227 -7.38 19.28 8.36
N THR A 228 -7.41 20.04 9.45
CA THR A 228 -8.26 21.22 9.56
C THR A 228 -7.87 22.29 8.52
N ASN A 229 -8.83 23.13 8.15
CA ASN A 229 -8.64 24.09 7.06
C ASN A 229 -7.50 25.09 7.39
N GLY A 230 -6.51 25.19 6.50
CA GLY A 230 -5.35 26.07 6.68
C GLY A 230 -4.32 25.55 7.70
N ALA A 231 -4.39 24.29 8.11
CA ALA A 231 -3.43 23.64 8.99
C ALA A 231 -2.04 23.46 8.35
N LEU A 232 -2.00 23.20 7.04
CA LEU A 232 -0.76 23.03 6.27
C LEU A 232 -0.51 24.27 5.42
N ALA A 233 0.62 24.95 5.64
CA ALA A 233 1.05 26.03 4.77
C ALA A 233 1.74 25.48 3.51
N HIS A 234 1.66 26.23 2.41
CA HIS A 234 2.25 25.82 1.14
C HIS A 234 3.79 25.72 1.20
N ASP A 235 4.45 26.56 2.00
CA ASP A 235 5.91 26.50 2.16
C ASP A 235 6.34 25.27 2.98
N ASP A 236 5.55 24.83 3.97
CA ASP A 236 5.79 23.58 4.69
C ASP A 236 5.59 22.37 3.77
N ALA A 237 4.54 22.37 2.93
CA ALA A 237 4.33 21.33 1.92
C ALA A 237 5.48 21.27 0.90
N ARG A 238 6.00 22.43 0.46
CA ARG A 238 7.17 22.50 -0.42
C ARG A 238 8.41 21.95 0.25
N ARG A 239 8.66 22.30 1.52
CA ARG A 239 9.81 21.80 2.28
C ARG A 239 9.81 20.27 2.37
N ILE A 240 8.65 19.67 2.66
CA ILE A 240 8.50 18.21 2.71
C ILE A 240 8.71 17.60 1.32
N ALA A 241 8.11 18.18 0.28
CA ALA A 241 8.25 17.70 -1.10
C ALA A 241 9.69 17.73 -1.61
N ASP A 242 10.43 18.80 -1.30
CA ASP A 242 11.83 18.95 -1.68
C ASP A 242 12.74 17.97 -0.93
N TRP A 243 12.44 17.68 0.34
CA TRP A 243 13.16 16.67 1.13
C TRP A 243 12.91 15.24 0.62
N ALA A 244 11.67 14.91 0.26
CA ALA A 244 11.27 13.57 -0.13
C ALA A 244 11.76 13.14 -1.53
N ASP A 245 12.34 14.05 -2.31
CA ASP A 245 12.98 13.81 -3.61
C ASP A 245 12.19 12.89 -4.56
N GLY A 246 10.88 13.12 -4.65
CA GLY A 246 10.00 12.39 -5.57
C GLY A 246 9.37 11.11 -5.00
N ASP A 247 9.65 10.73 -3.75
CA ASP A 247 8.98 9.64 -3.04
C ASP A 247 7.72 10.16 -2.31
N ALA A 248 6.54 9.85 -2.84
CA ALA A 248 5.28 10.26 -2.21
C ALA A 248 4.98 9.55 -0.89
N HIS A 249 5.49 8.33 -0.70
CA HIS A 249 5.27 7.61 0.55
C HIS A 249 5.98 8.35 1.68
N ASP A 250 7.25 8.69 1.51
CA ASP A 250 8.04 9.37 2.54
C ASP A 250 7.54 10.80 2.75
N ALA A 251 7.16 11.51 1.69
CA ALA A 251 6.52 12.81 1.79
C ALA A 251 5.25 12.76 2.67
N LEU A 252 4.36 11.78 2.43
CA LEU A 252 3.13 11.62 3.21
C LEU A 252 3.40 11.16 4.63
N ALA A 253 4.40 10.29 4.83
CA ALA A 253 4.80 9.83 6.15
C ALA A 253 5.33 11.00 7.00
N ALA A 254 6.16 11.87 6.41
CA ALA A 254 6.66 13.08 7.07
C ALA A 254 5.53 14.08 7.38
N LEU A 255 4.62 14.32 6.44
CA LEU A 255 3.44 15.17 6.68
C LEU A 255 2.58 14.63 7.83
N PHE A 256 2.33 13.33 7.85
CA PHE A 256 1.50 12.73 8.89
C PHE A 256 2.23 12.76 10.25
N GLY A 257 3.54 12.50 10.28
CA GLY A 257 4.38 12.69 11.46
C GLY A 257 4.33 14.13 12.00
N ALA A 258 4.43 15.12 11.12
CA ALA A 258 4.31 16.53 11.46
C ALA A 258 2.92 16.88 12.03
N ALA A 259 1.85 16.34 11.43
CA ALA A 259 0.50 16.51 11.93
C ALA A 259 0.33 15.87 13.32
N ILE A 260 0.90 14.69 13.56
CA ILE A 260 0.90 14.03 14.88
C ILE A 260 1.65 14.88 15.92
N SER A 261 2.81 15.44 15.57
CA SER A 261 3.57 16.35 16.44
C SER A 261 2.74 17.58 16.83
N ALA A 262 2.19 18.27 15.83
CA ALA A 262 1.40 19.47 16.05
C ALA A 262 0.11 19.20 16.85
N ASP A 263 -0.57 18.07 16.59
CA ASP A 263 -1.77 17.65 17.32
C ASP A 263 -1.47 17.32 18.79
N ARG A 264 -0.34 16.63 19.08
CA ARG A 264 0.13 16.37 20.46
C ARG A 264 0.41 17.66 21.24
N ASP A 265 0.89 18.68 20.55
CA ASP A 265 1.15 20.01 21.13
C ASP A 265 -0.11 20.89 21.21
N GLY A 266 -1.28 20.39 20.79
CA GLY A 266 -2.53 21.14 20.74
C GLY A 266 -2.47 22.35 19.80
N ALA A 267 -1.63 22.30 18.78
CA ALA A 267 -1.51 23.36 17.79
C ALA A 267 -2.66 23.30 16.78
N ASP A 268 -3.07 24.46 16.29
CA ASP A 268 -4.09 24.63 15.26
C ASP A 268 -3.53 24.58 13.84
N ARG A 269 -2.20 24.55 13.70
CA ARG A 269 -1.45 24.50 12.44
C ARG A 269 -0.14 23.75 12.61
N ILE A 270 0.33 23.13 11.53
CA ILE A 270 1.68 22.57 11.40
C ILE A 270 2.68 23.74 11.38
N ARG A 271 3.73 23.63 12.19
CA ARG A 271 4.82 24.62 12.26
C ARG A 271 6.09 24.01 11.69
N GLU A 272 7.08 24.85 11.41
CA GLU A 272 8.38 24.42 10.88
C GLU A 272 9.04 23.31 11.72
N ARG A 273 8.98 23.43 13.05
CA ARG A 273 9.49 22.41 13.98
C ARG A 273 8.73 21.08 13.91
N ASP A 274 7.45 21.11 13.56
CA ASP A 274 6.64 19.89 13.44
C ASP A 274 7.00 19.18 12.13
N VAL A 275 7.28 19.95 11.07
CA VAL A 275 7.86 19.43 9.82
C VAL A 275 9.20 18.75 10.08
N ASP A 276 10.09 19.36 10.89
CA ASP A 276 11.37 18.76 11.28
C ASP A 276 11.17 17.42 11.99
N VAL A 277 10.27 17.37 12.99
CA VAL A 277 9.93 16.12 13.69
C VAL A 277 9.35 15.07 12.73
N GLY A 278 8.52 15.49 11.77
CA GLY A 278 7.95 14.60 10.75
C GLY A 278 9.02 14.00 9.84
N ILE A 279 9.95 14.83 9.36
CA ILE A 279 11.08 14.43 8.52
C ILE A 279 12.02 13.49 9.29
N ASP A 280 12.44 13.87 10.50
CA ASP A 280 13.37 13.10 11.33
C ASP A 280 12.80 11.72 11.74
N ALA A 281 11.47 11.57 11.72
CA ALA A 281 10.78 10.31 12.01
C ALA A 281 10.74 9.33 10.82
N VAL A 282 11.17 9.74 9.62
CA VAL A 282 11.23 8.88 8.43
C VAL A 282 12.69 8.45 8.18
N PRO A 283 13.01 7.15 8.25
CA PRO A 283 14.37 6.66 8.03
C PRO A 283 14.85 6.82 6.57
N ASP A 284 16.17 6.92 6.34
CA ASP A 284 16.72 7.05 4.96
C ASP A 284 16.36 5.88 4.02
N ASN A 285 16.36 4.64 4.55
CA ASN A 285 15.89 3.45 3.84
C ASN A 285 14.53 3.03 4.38
N CYS A 286 13.57 3.96 4.34
CA CYS A 286 12.24 3.74 4.86
C CYS A 286 11.58 2.56 4.12
N ALA A 287 11.16 1.54 4.84
CA ALA A 287 10.21 0.55 4.40
C ALA A 287 8.82 1.18 4.30
N GLN A 288 8.02 0.73 3.34
CA GLN A 288 6.67 1.25 3.20
C GLN A 288 5.82 0.89 4.41
N ILE A 289 5.03 1.81 4.92
CA ILE A 289 4.10 1.54 6.04
C ILE A 289 3.11 0.44 5.69
N GLY A 290 2.74 0.31 4.40
CA GLY A 290 1.91 -0.79 3.90
C GLY A 290 2.50 -2.17 4.17
N GLN A 291 3.82 -2.33 4.07
CA GLN A 291 4.54 -3.57 4.38
C GLN A 291 4.44 -3.91 5.87
N VAL A 292 4.61 -2.92 6.74
CA VAL A 292 4.48 -3.11 8.19
C VAL A 292 3.05 -3.46 8.58
N LEU A 293 2.06 -2.81 7.96
CA LEU A 293 0.64 -3.04 8.22
C LEU A 293 0.13 -4.39 7.67
N ALA A 294 0.81 -4.96 6.67
CA ALA A 294 0.52 -6.29 6.15
C ALA A 294 1.03 -7.42 7.05
N LEU A 295 1.91 -7.12 8.02
CA LEU A 295 2.43 -8.14 8.95
C LEU A 295 1.31 -8.79 9.79
N PRO A 296 1.49 -10.08 10.13
CA PRO A 296 0.66 -10.74 11.14
C PRO A 296 0.60 -9.96 12.46
N GLU A 297 -0.55 -10.02 13.12
CA GLU A 297 -0.87 -9.21 14.31
C GLU A 297 0.15 -9.38 15.45
N ASN A 298 0.65 -10.61 15.66
CA ASN A 298 1.70 -10.89 16.65
C ASN A 298 3.01 -10.14 16.35
N ARG A 299 3.41 -10.02 15.08
CA ARG A 299 4.60 -9.27 14.66
C ARG A 299 4.39 -7.76 14.79
N ARG A 300 3.22 -7.24 14.40
CA ARG A 300 2.85 -5.83 14.64
C ARG A 300 2.83 -5.49 16.13
N THR A 301 2.33 -6.40 16.96
CA THR A 301 2.35 -6.25 18.42
C THR A 301 3.78 -6.17 18.97
N VAL A 302 4.68 -7.05 18.52
CA VAL A 302 6.10 -6.98 18.89
C VAL A 302 6.73 -5.63 18.51
N LEU A 303 6.48 -5.13 17.30
CA LEU A 303 6.96 -3.81 16.88
C LEU A 303 6.40 -2.69 17.75
N SER A 304 5.10 -2.72 18.06
CA SER A 304 4.47 -1.70 18.92
C SER A 304 5.03 -1.71 20.34
N GLU A 305 5.21 -2.88 20.96
CA GLU A 305 5.81 -2.95 22.29
C GLU A 305 7.31 -2.62 22.27
N LEU A 306 8.03 -2.94 21.20
CA LEU A 306 9.45 -2.56 21.02
C LEU A 306 9.63 -1.04 21.04
N LEU A 307 8.73 -0.29 20.41
CA LEU A 307 8.74 1.18 20.44
C LEU A 307 8.41 1.70 21.84
N ARG A 308 7.38 1.16 22.50
CA ARG A 308 6.94 1.62 23.84
C ARG A 308 7.96 1.43 24.96
N VAL A 309 8.83 0.42 24.86
CA VAL A 309 9.86 0.13 25.87
C VAL A 309 11.22 0.71 25.51
N ASP A 310 11.30 1.52 24.45
CA ASP A 310 12.55 2.01 23.87
C ASP A 310 13.54 0.86 23.60
N GLY A 311 13.01 -0.32 23.24
CA GLY A 311 13.81 -1.52 23.06
C GLY A 311 14.81 -1.40 21.90
N HIS A 312 14.55 -0.47 20.98
CA HIS A 312 15.44 -0.14 19.87
C HIS A 312 16.74 0.58 20.31
N GLU A 313 16.82 1.02 21.57
CA GLU A 313 18.03 1.58 22.19
C GLU A 313 18.84 0.53 22.95
N ARG A 314 18.32 -0.69 23.10
CA ARG A 314 18.87 -1.74 23.96
C ARG A 314 19.46 -2.90 23.14
N PRO A 315 20.34 -3.73 23.74
CA PRO A 315 20.73 -5.00 23.14
C PRO A 315 19.51 -5.84 22.78
N ILE A 316 19.58 -6.58 21.66
CA ILE A 316 18.45 -7.39 21.16
C ILE A 316 17.92 -8.37 22.23
N SER A 317 18.80 -8.96 23.04
CA SER A 317 18.40 -9.85 24.15
C SER A 317 17.49 -9.14 25.14
N ASP A 318 17.89 -7.94 25.55
CA ASP A 318 17.24 -7.18 26.61
C ASP A 318 15.93 -6.57 26.09
N ALA A 319 15.93 -6.14 24.82
CA ALA A 319 14.72 -5.72 24.12
C ALA A 319 13.71 -6.87 24.01
N ALA A 320 14.17 -8.08 23.69
CA ALA A 320 13.31 -9.25 23.57
C ALA A 320 12.72 -9.69 24.91
N GLU A 321 13.49 -9.58 26.00
CA GLU A 321 13.00 -9.81 27.37
C GLU A 321 11.92 -8.79 27.73
N ALA A 322 12.20 -7.48 27.57
CA ALA A 322 11.27 -6.41 27.90
C ALA A 322 9.95 -6.48 27.09
N VAL A 323 10.01 -6.87 25.82
CA VAL A 323 8.82 -7.07 24.99
C VAL A 323 8.10 -8.37 25.35
N GLY A 324 8.83 -9.44 25.66
CA GLY A 324 8.26 -10.71 26.12
C GLY A 324 7.46 -10.57 27.40
N GLU A 325 7.88 -9.71 28.34
CA GLU A 325 7.12 -9.41 29.57
C GLU A 325 5.78 -8.71 29.32
N ARG A 326 5.57 -8.14 28.12
CA ARG A 326 4.39 -7.34 27.75
C ARG A 326 3.50 -8.02 26.73
N THR A 327 3.85 -9.23 26.31
CA THR A 327 3.14 -10.00 25.29
C THR A 327 2.99 -11.45 25.75
N ASP A 328 2.13 -12.22 25.08
CA ASP A 328 2.00 -13.66 25.35
C ASP A 328 3.15 -14.49 24.70
N LEU A 329 4.21 -13.83 24.24
CA LEU A 329 5.33 -14.45 23.53
C LEU A 329 6.54 -14.62 24.46
N SER A 330 7.23 -15.75 24.33
CA SER A 330 8.49 -15.95 25.03
C SER A 330 9.59 -15.01 24.51
N PRO A 331 10.56 -14.59 25.35
CA PRO A 331 11.68 -13.76 24.92
C PRO A 331 12.46 -14.34 23.73
N SER A 332 12.63 -15.67 23.68
CA SER A 332 13.29 -16.33 22.54
C SER A 332 12.48 -16.21 21.24
N THR A 333 11.15 -16.25 21.32
CA THR A 333 10.27 -16.03 20.16
C THR A 333 10.31 -14.59 19.69
N VAL A 334 10.28 -13.64 20.62
CA VAL A 334 10.43 -12.22 20.29
C VAL A 334 11.78 -11.96 19.64
N GLN A 335 12.87 -12.49 20.21
CA GLN A 335 14.21 -12.36 19.66
C GLN A 335 14.29 -12.91 18.24
N ARG A 336 13.69 -14.09 17.98
CA ARG A 336 13.58 -14.65 16.63
C ARG A 336 12.85 -13.69 15.69
N TYR A 337 11.69 -13.15 16.09
CA TYR A 337 10.97 -12.18 15.28
C TYR A 337 11.77 -10.90 15.00
N LEU A 338 12.53 -10.38 15.96
CA LEU A 338 13.40 -9.22 15.72
C LEU A 338 14.49 -9.51 14.67
N TYR A 339 15.01 -10.73 14.61
CA TYR A 339 15.94 -11.14 13.55
C TYR A 339 15.24 -11.30 12.20
N GLU A 340 14.08 -11.96 12.15
CA GLU A 340 13.29 -12.11 10.92
C GLU A 340 12.89 -10.73 10.35
N LEU A 341 12.40 -9.83 11.21
CA LEU A 341 12.03 -8.46 10.83
C LEU A 341 13.24 -7.64 10.34
N ALA A 342 14.46 -7.97 10.81
CA ALA A 342 15.67 -7.35 10.32
C ALA A 342 16.15 -7.92 8.97
N GLU A 343 15.85 -9.18 8.70
CA GLU A 343 16.16 -9.85 7.43
C GLU A 343 15.29 -9.29 6.29
N VAL A 344 14.01 -9.02 6.56
CA VAL A 344 13.10 -8.39 5.59
C VAL A 344 13.23 -6.86 5.52
N GLY A 345 14.24 -6.28 6.17
CA GLY A 345 14.56 -4.84 6.06
C GLY A 345 13.68 -3.90 6.90
N LEU A 346 12.71 -4.39 7.67
CA LEU A 346 11.88 -3.55 8.55
C LEU A 346 12.63 -3.06 9.79
N LEU A 347 13.68 -3.78 10.19
CA LEU A 347 14.62 -3.40 11.24
C LEU A 347 16.06 -3.44 10.69
N SER A 348 16.92 -2.53 11.14
CA SER A 348 18.36 -2.57 10.87
C SER A 348 19.12 -2.94 12.13
N ARG A 349 20.06 -3.89 12.03
CA ARG A 349 20.94 -4.23 13.15
C ARG A 349 22.12 -3.27 13.19
N LYS A 350 22.26 -2.53 14.28
CA LYS A 350 23.41 -1.64 14.53
C LYS A 350 24.20 -2.12 15.74
N ALA A 351 25.52 -2.00 15.69
CA ALA A 351 26.37 -2.20 16.85
C ALA A 351 26.07 -1.13 17.90
N ILE A 352 26.09 -1.51 19.17
CA ILE A 352 26.02 -0.56 20.27
C ILE A 352 27.45 -0.10 20.56
N GLU A 353 27.69 1.20 20.41
CA GLU A 353 28.98 1.79 20.74
C GLU A 353 29.13 1.81 22.27
N GLY A 354 30.10 1.04 22.77
CA GLY A 354 30.42 0.91 24.19
C GLY A 354 31.73 0.14 24.38
N ASP A 355 32.37 0.31 25.54
CA ASP A 355 33.68 -0.29 25.87
C ASP A 355 33.58 -1.82 25.94
N CYS A 356 33.76 -2.48 24.80
CA CYS A 356 33.60 -3.92 24.67
C CYS A 356 34.88 -4.62 25.15
N GLY A 357 34.88 -5.09 26.40
CA GLY A 357 35.88 -6.04 26.86
C GLY A 357 35.76 -7.36 26.08
N ASN A 358 36.76 -7.70 25.26
CA ASN A 358 37.09 -9.00 24.62
C ASN A 358 35.95 -9.92 24.06
N GLY A 359 34.70 -9.45 23.97
CA GLY A 359 33.52 -10.22 23.56
C GLY A 359 32.88 -9.72 22.26
N ARG A 360 31.84 -10.43 21.80
CA ARG A 360 31.04 -10.03 20.62
C ARG A 360 30.31 -8.73 20.94
N THR A 361 30.50 -7.71 20.11
CA THR A 361 29.83 -6.41 20.27
C THR A 361 28.31 -6.60 20.28
N PRO A 362 27.60 -6.13 21.32
CA PRO A 362 26.16 -6.25 21.38
C PRO A 362 25.54 -5.44 20.24
N THR A 363 24.48 -5.99 19.65
CA THR A 363 23.72 -5.33 18.58
C THR A 363 22.34 -4.95 19.09
N ARG A 364 21.84 -3.82 18.59
CA ARG A 364 20.46 -3.36 18.75
C ARG A 364 19.75 -3.35 17.40
N VAL A 365 18.42 -3.31 17.43
CA VAL A 365 17.59 -3.13 16.23
C VAL A 365 17.10 -1.69 16.14
N VAL A 366 17.12 -1.12 14.94
CA VAL A 366 16.63 0.23 14.66
C VAL A 366 15.49 0.13 13.65
N PRO A 367 14.29 0.66 13.95
CA PRO A 367 13.20 0.72 12.98
C PRO A 367 13.64 1.33 11.66
N GLN A 368 13.21 0.73 10.55
CA GLN A 368 13.39 1.26 9.21
C GLN A 368 12.03 1.63 8.60
N PHE A 369 11.05 2.06 9.39
CA PHE A 369 9.71 2.44 8.91
C PHE A 369 9.24 3.69 9.68
N PRO A 370 8.19 4.42 9.23
CA PRO A 370 7.79 5.66 9.87
C PRO A 370 7.07 5.37 11.20
N THR A 371 7.82 5.41 12.30
CA THR A 371 7.37 4.94 13.63
C THR A 371 6.20 5.75 14.18
N LEU A 372 6.22 7.08 14.03
CA LEU A 372 5.12 7.95 14.48
C LEU A 372 3.79 7.58 13.81
N VAL A 373 3.83 7.32 12.50
CA VAL A 373 2.65 6.93 11.71
C VAL A 373 2.17 5.55 12.15
N PHE A 374 3.08 4.58 12.25
CA PHE A 374 2.75 3.23 12.69
C PHE A 374 2.07 3.22 14.06
N GLU A 375 2.64 3.91 15.06
CA GLU A 375 2.06 3.97 16.40
C GLU A 375 0.66 4.59 16.40
N ARG A 376 0.45 5.66 15.61
CA ARG A 376 -0.85 6.34 15.53
C ARG A 376 -1.93 5.45 14.94
N LEU A 377 -1.60 4.68 13.91
CA LEU A 377 -2.52 3.75 13.23
C LEU A 377 -2.83 2.52 14.11
N GLU A 378 -1.84 1.97 14.81
CA GLU A 378 -2.02 0.84 15.73
C GLU A 378 -2.87 1.21 16.96
N GLN A 379 -2.70 2.41 17.51
CA GLN A 379 -3.50 2.88 18.65
C GLN A 379 -5.00 2.94 18.30
N ARG A 380 -5.35 3.38 17.09
CA ARG A 380 -6.74 3.45 16.64
C ARG A 380 -7.35 2.08 16.36
N SER A 381 -6.55 1.14 15.84
CA SER A 381 -7.03 -0.21 15.52
C SER A 381 -7.42 -1.03 16.76
N ARG A 382 -6.99 -0.58 17.95
CA ARG A 382 -7.30 -1.19 19.26
C ARG A 382 -8.47 -0.52 19.99
N LEU A 383 -9.01 0.57 19.46
CA LEU A 383 -10.20 1.27 19.97
C LEU A 383 -11.44 0.82 19.19
#